data_AF-A0A920TM13-F1
#
_entry.id   AF-A0A920TM13-F1
#
_cell.length_a   1.000
_cell.length_b   1.000
_cell.length_c   1.000
_cell.angle_alpha   90.00
_cell.angle_beta   90.00
_cell.angle_gamma   90.00
#
_symmetry.space_group_name_H-M   'P 1'
#
loop_
_entity.id
_entity.type
_entity.pdbx_description
1 polymer ?
#
loop_
_entity_poly.entity_id
_entity_poly.type
_entity_poly.pdbx_seq_one_letter_code
_entity_poly.pdbx_strand_id
1 'polypeptide(L)'
;MTITFRIIFAPYSRTIVLAGLDMEKSLLTSSGSTSYSMTPRGIMYVSLNMEKNGEPIELMDVFGGLGQLEDHFLDPTQFYSDIDNLADHLSRKADGVYADAGMKDVILDADLAGILAHEAIGHTTEADLVMGGSVAGEYMGRQVSSELVTLIDYANSVDGKTCPVPVYIDDEGTPSEDTVIIKDGELKSFMHNKDSARLFETKPTGNARAYAFSDEPLIRMRNTAIEPGTNTLEEMIAAIDDGYYLMKSSNGQADSTSEFMFGVHGL
;
A
#
# COMPACT_ATOMS: atom_id res chain seq x y z
N MET A 1 -15.20 -17.54 -5.04
CA MET A 1 -15.41 -18.91 -4.50
C MET A 1 -14.32 -19.15 -3.47
N THR A 2 -14.66 -19.22 -2.18
CA THR A 2 -13.68 -19.41 -1.10
C THR A 2 -13.54 -20.90 -0.84
N ILE A 3 -12.36 -21.48 -1.08
CA ILE A 3 -12.05 -22.86 -0.70
C ILE A 3 -11.09 -22.79 0.49
N THR A 4 -11.50 -23.33 1.63
CA THR A 4 -10.69 -23.40 2.85
C THR A 4 -10.19 -24.82 3.06
N PHE A 5 -8.88 -25.01 3.09
CA PHE A 5 -8.25 -26.28 3.46
C PHE A 5 -7.60 -26.16 4.84
N ARG A 6 -7.97 -27.05 5.76
CA ARG A 6 -7.31 -27.21 7.07
C ARG A 6 -6.58 -28.55 7.09
N ILE A 7 -5.26 -28.54 6.99
CA ILE A 7 -4.43 -29.75 7.01
C ILE A 7 -3.46 -29.65 8.19
N ILE A 8 -3.54 -30.57 9.15
CA ILE A 8 -2.72 -30.58 10.38
C ILE A 8 -1.55 -31.54 10.19
N PHE A 9 -0.40 -31.07 9.71
CA PHE A 9 0.86 -31.84 9.72
C PHE A 9 2.05 -30.86 9.73
N ALA A 10 2.41 -30.41 10.93
CA ALA A 10 3.54 -29.57 11.39
C ALA A 10 3.10 -28.97 12.76
N PRO A 11 3.97 -28.36 13.60
CA PRO A 11 3.50 -27.66 14.82
C PRO A 11 2.58 -26.46 14.52
N TYR A 12 2.37 -26.15 13.24
CA TYR A 12 1.54 -25.05 12.77
C TYR A 12 0.13 -25.54 12.39
N SER A 13 -0.88 -24.76 12.74
CA SER A 13 -2.15 -24.77 12.02
C SER A 13 -2.07 -23.79 10.85
N ARG A 14 -2.73 -24.12 9.74
CA ARG A 14 -2.68 -23.33 8.51
C ARG A 14 -4.06 -23.18 7.91
N THR A 15 -4.30 -22.00 7.36
CA THR A 15 -5.50 -21.66 6.60
C THR A 15 -5.04 -21.08 5.27
N ILE A 16 -5.51 -21.69 4.18
CA ILE A 16 -5.28 -21.19 2.82
C ILE A 16 -6.62 -20.75 2.25
N VAL A 17 -6.67 -19.53 1.72
CA VAL A 17 -7.85 -18.96 1.07
C VAL A 17 -7.46 -18.49 -0.33
N LEU A 18 -8.09 -19.07 -1.34
CA LEU A 18 -8.03 -18.58 -2.71
C LEU A 18 -9.22 -17.64 -2.97
N ALA A 19 -8.95 -16.48 -3.58
CA ALA A 19 -9.93 -15.46 -3.91
C ALA A 19 -9.68 -14.88 -5.30
N GLY A 20 -10.76 -14.72 -6.07
CA GLY A 20 -10.80 -13.86 -7.24
C GLY A 20 -11.49 -12.56 -6.87
N LEU A 21 -10.83 -11.43 -7.15
CA LEU A 21 -11.25 -10.07 -6.80
C LEU A 21 -11.40 -9.20 -8.05
N ASP A 22 -11.91 -9.80 -9.11
CA ASP A 22 -12.05 -9.14 -10.40
C ASP A 22 -12.96 -7.92 -10.31
N MET A 23 -12.51 -6.83 -10.91
CA MET A 23 -13.28 -5.59 -10.99
C MET A 23 -13.58 -5.26 -12.44
N GLU A 24 -14.86 -5.34 -12.79
CA GLU A 24 -15.39 -4.89 -14.07
C GLU A 24 -16.14 -3.58 -13.89
N LYS A 25 -15.78 -2.55 -14.69
CA LYS A 25 -16.41 -1.23 -14.63
C LYS A 25 -16.72 -0.73 -16.03
N SER A 26 -17.99 -0.37 -16.23
CA SER A 26 -18.45 0.41 -17.39
C SER A 26 -18.87 1.79 -16.91
N LEU A 27 -18.28 2.84 -17.47
CA LEU A 27 -18.56 4.22 -17.11
C LEU A 27 -19.14 4.98 -18.30
N LEU A 28 -20.21 5.73 -18.06
CA LEU A 28 -20.76 6.71 -18.98
C LEU A 28 -21.07 7.98 -18.18
N THR A 29 -20.54 9.12 -18.62
CA THR A 29 -20.75 10.41 -17.95
C THR A 29 -21.57 11.36 -18.81
N SER A 30 -22.24 12.33 -18.18
CA SER A 30 -22.94 13.40 -18.91
C SER A 30 -22.01 14.30 -19.72
N SER A 31 -20.72 14.35 -19.37
CA SER A 31 -19.67 15.01 -20.15
C SER A 31 -19.22 14.21 -21.39
N GLY A 32 -19.77 13.02 -21.61
CA GLY A 32 -19.49 12.20 -22.80
C GLY A 32 -18.29 11.27 -22.65
N SER A 33 -17.62 11.22 -21.48
CA SER A 33 -16.61 10.19 -21.22
C SER A 33 -17.26 8.82 -21.17
N THR A 34 -16.69 7.87 -21.91
CA THR A 34 -17.04 6.46 -21.90
C THR A 34 -15.80 5.63 -21.62
N SER A 35 -15.86 4.71 -20.67
CA SER A 35 -14.75 3.78 -20.42
C SER A 35 -15.27 2.39 -20.07
N TYR A 36 -14.45 1.40 -20.38
CA TYR A 36 -14.61 0.03 -19.93
C TYR A 36 -13.27 -0.42 -19.34
N SER A 37 -13.31 -1.05 -18.17
CA SER A 37 -12.13 -1.65 -17.55
C SER A 37 -12.49 -2.98 -16.92
N MET A 38 -11.56 -3.93 -17.04
CA MET A 38 -11.62 -5.22 -16.38
C MET A 38 -10.24 -5.46 -15.77
N THR A 39 -10.19 -5.44 -14.45
CA THR A 39 -8.95 -5.65 -13.69
C THR A 39 -9.09 -6.96 -12.92
N PRO A 40 -8.65 -8.09 -13.49
CA PRO A 40 -8.70 -9.36 -12.81
C PRO A 40 -7.65 -9.43 -11.71
N ARG A 41 -7.98 -10.09 -10.60
CA ARG A 41 -7.03 -10.31 -9.51
C ARG A 41 -7.23 -11.63 -8.81
N GLY A 42 -6.28 -12.52 -8.97
CA GLY A 42 -6.17 -13.80 -8.26
C GLY A 42 -5.24 -13.67 -7.07
N ILE A 43 -5.75 -13.94 -5.88
CA ILE A 43 -4.98 -13.89 -4.63
C ILE A 43 -5.10 -15.22 -3.88
N MET A 44 -3.99 -15.65 -3.28
CA MET A 44 -3.94 -16.69 -2.26
C MET A 44 -3.46 -16.10 -0.94
N TYR A 45 -4.31 -16.13 0.08
CA TYR A 45 -3.93 -15.82 1.46
C TYR A 45 -3.45 -17.11 2.13
N VAL A 46 -2.26 -17.07 2.73
CA VAL A 46 -1.74 -18.16 3.56
C VAL A 46 -1.53 -17.63 4.96
N SER A 47 -2.36 -18.08 5.90
CA SER A 47 -2.23 -17.80 7.32
C SER A 47 -1.64 -19.00 8.02
N LEU A 48 -0.52 -18.82 8.70
CA LEU A 48 0.12 -19.80 9.56
C LEU A 48 -0.03 -19.37 11.02
N ASN A 49 -0.32 -20.34 11.88
CA ASN A 49 -0.64 -20.12 13.28
C ASN A 49 0.08 -21.15 14.14
N MET A 50 0.68 -20.73 15.24
CA MET A 50 1.21 -21.61 16.29
C MET A 50 0.85 -21.12 17.68
N GLU A 51 1.06 -21.97 18.68
CA GLU A 51 0.95 -21.59 20.09
C GLU A 51 2.34 -21.66 20.72
N LYS A 52 2.71 -20.64 21.49
CA LYS A 52 3.90 -20.67 22.34
C LYS A 52 3.59 -20.07 23.70
N ASN A 53 3.91 -20.80 24.77
CA ASN A 53 3.64 -20.40 26.15
C ASN A 53 2.18 -20.02 26.42
N GLY A 54 1.22 -20.65 25.73
CA GLY A 54 -0.22 -20.37 25.85
C GLY A 54 -0.70 -19.16 25.04
N GLU A 55 0.20 -18.46 24.32
CA GLU A 55 -0.16 -17.34 23.46
C GLU A 55 -0.21 -17.78 21.99
N PRO A 56 -1.28 -17.42 21.25
CA PRO A 56 -1.35 -17.67 19.82
C PRO A 56 -0.46 -16.69 19.07
N ILE A 57 0.28 -17.20 18.08
CA ILE A 57 1.16 -16.43 17.21
C ILE A 57 0.72 -16.71 15.78
N GLU A 58 0.38 -15.65 15.08
CA GLU A 58 -0.09 -15.71 13.69
C GLU A 58 0.85 -14.91 12.78
N LEU A 59 1.00 -15.41 11.56
CA LEU A 59 1.58 -14.67 10.45
C LEU A 59 0.80 -15.01 9.18
N MET A 60 0.52 -13.99 8.38
CA MET A 60 -0.15 -14.13 7.10
C MET A 60 0.73 -13.57 6.00
N ASP A 61 0.72 -14.22 4.84
CA ASP A 61 1.24 -13.64 3.61
C ASP A 61 0.24 -13.77 2.46
N VAL A 62 0.44 -12.94 1.45
CA VAL A 62 -0.46 -12.81 0.31
C VAL A 62 0.32 -13.09 -0.98
N PHE A 63 -0.14 -14.05 -1.74
CA PHE A 63 0.46 -14.46 -3.02
C PHE A 63 -0.47 -14.17 -4.19
N GLY A 64 0.11 -13.99 -5.38
CA GLY A 64 -0.61 -13.63 -6.60
C GLY A 64 -0.64 -12.14 -6.86
N GLY A 65 -1.65 -11.66 -7.58
CA GLY A 65 -1.72 -10.27 -8.04
C GLY A 65 -2.65 -10.10 -9.22
N LEU A 66 -2.31 -9.16 -10.11
CA LEU A 66 -3.07 -8.95 -11.35
C LEU A 66 -3.10 -10.21 -12.20
N GLY A 67 -4.27 -10.54 -12.76
CA GLY A 67 -4.50 -11.78 -13.49
C GLY A 67 -5.54 -12.66 -12.80
N GLN A 68 -5.93 -13.74 -13.44
CA GLN A 68 -6.88 -14.73 -12.95
C GLN A 68 -6.20 -15.78 -12.06
N LEU A 69 -6.99 -16.60 -11.37
CA LEU A 69 -6.45 -17.68 -10.54
C LEU A 69 -5.59 -18.67 -11.35
N GLU A 70 -5.95 -18.91 -12.61
CA GLU A 70 -5.21 -19.77 -13.55
C GLU A 70 -3.88 -19.18 -14.02
N ASP A 71 -3.70 -17.86 -13.94
CA ASP A 71 -2.42 -17.22 -14.28
C ASP A 71 -1.37 -17.47 -13.20
N HIS A 72 -1.82 -17.64 -11.94
CA HIS A 72 -0.92 -17.68 -10.77
C HIS A 72 -0.82 -19.05 -10.11
N PHE A 73 -1.90 -19.84 -10.04
CA PHE A 73 -2.01 -20.93 -9.06
C PHE A 73 -2.14 -22.34 -9.66
N LEU A 74 -1.82 -22.53 -10.94
CA LEU A 74 -1.87 -23.86 -11.59
C LEU A 74 -0.81 -24.82 -11.06
N ASP A 75 0.38 -24.31 -10.74
CA ASP A 75 1.46 -25.09 -10.13
C ASP A 75 1.67 -24.61 -8.68
N PRO A 76 1.27 -25.39 -7.66
CA PRO A 76 1.48 -25.01 -6.27
C PRO A 76 2.94 -25.08 -5.84
N THR A 77 3.81 -25.81 -6.56
CA THR A 77 5.19 -26.05 -6.13
C THR A 77 6.05 -24.79 -6.15
N GLN A 78 5.70 -23.79 -6.98
CA GLN A 78 6.39 -22.51 -7.03
C GLN A 78 6.28 -21.71 -5.72
N PHE A 79 5.26 -21.96 -4.90
CA PHE A 79 5.04 -21.25 -3.63
C PHE A 79 5.68 -21.95 -2.43
N TYR A 80 6.22 -23.16 -2.60
CA TYR A 80 6.70 -23.94 -1.45
C TYR A 80 7.84 -23.22 -0.73
N SER A 81 8.80 -22.65 -1.48
CA SER A 81 9.91 -21.91 -0.88
C SER A 81 9.44 -20.71 -0.06
N ASP A 82 8.45 -19.95 -0.56
CA ASP A 82 7.97 -18.77 0.14
C ASP A 82 7.11 -19.13 1.35
N ILE A 83 6.34 -20.21 1.27
CA ILE A 83 5.56 -20.74 2.39
C ILE A 83 6.50 -21.32 3.47
N ASP A 84 7.59 -21.97 3.08
CA ASP A 84 8.62 -22.43 4.01
C ASP A 84 9.28 -21.24 4.71
N ASN A 85 9.63 -20.18 3.97
CA ASN A 85 10.13 -18.92 4.54
C ASN A 85 9.12 -18.28 5.51
N LEU A 86 7.82 -18.33 5.20
CA LEU A 86 6.75 -17.84 6.07
C LEU A 86 6.67 -18.65 7.38
N ALA A 87 6.83 -19.98 7.30
CA ALA A 87 6.85 -20.86 8.47
C ALA A 87 8.10 -20.64 9.35
N ASP A 88 9.26 -20.43 8.73
CA ASP A 88 10.50 -20.09 9.43
C ASP A 88 10.37 -18.73 10.12
N HIS A 89 9.77 -17.74 9.46
CA HIS A 89 9.51 -16.44 10.05
C HIS A 89 8.53 -16.54 11.23
N LEU A 90 7.45 -17.31 11.12
CA LEU A 90 6.54 -17.56 12.24
C LEU A 90 7.27 -18.16 13.45
N SER A 91 8.17 -19.12 13.20
CA SER A 91 8.99 -19.75 14.25
C SER A 91 9.91 -18.75 14.93
N ARG A 92 10.61 -17.93 14.15
CA ARG A 92 11.50 -16.88 14.66
C ARG A 92 10.74 -15.83 15.46
N LYS A 93 9.59 -15.36 14.94
CA LYS A 93 8.68 -14.44 15.64
C LYS A 93 8.25 -15.00 17.00
N ALA A 94 8.06 -16.31 17.10
CA ALA A 94 7.76 -16.95 18.37
C ALA A 94 8.94 -16.91 19.35
N ASP A 95 10.17 -17.00 18.86
CA ASP A 95 11.41 -16.85 19.64
C ASP A 95 11.87 -15.40 19.83
N GLY A 96 11.21 -14.45 19.18
CA GLY A 96 11.51 -13.02 19.24
C GLY A 96 11.46 -12.46 20.66
N VAL A 97 12.26 -11.42 20.87
CA VAL A 97 12.31 -10.68 22.14
C VAL A 97 11.57 -9.36 22.00
N TYR A 98 11.16 -8.79 23.14
CA TYR A 98 10.59 -7.45 23.13
C TYR A 98 11.63 -6.43 22.67
N ALA A 99 11.20 -5.48 21.83
CA ALA A 99 12.00 -4.33 21.49
C ALA A 99 12.18 -3.41 22.70
N ASP A 100 13.32 -2.73 22.76
CA ASP A 100 13.59 -1.73 23.79
C ASP A 100 12.81 -0.46 23.47
N ALA A 101 12.02 0.01 24.44
CA ALA A 101 11.24 1.22 24.28
C ALA A 101 12.14 2.47 24.28
N GLY A 102 11.81 3.44 23.43
CA GLY A 102 12.51 4.73 23.36
C GLY A 102 12.59 5.27 21.94
N MET A 103 13.26 6.42 21.80
CA MET A 103 13.63 6.96 20.49
C MET A 103 14.82 6.17 19.94
N LYS A 104 14.66 5.61 18.73
CA LYS A 104 15.64 4.78 18.05
C LYS A 104 15.69 5.17 16.58
N ASP A 105 16.85 5.02 15.97
CA ASP A 105 16.96 5.11 14.52
C ASP A 105 16.39 3.84 13.90
N VAL A 106 15.62 3.99 12.82
CA VAL A 106 14.96 2.86 12.17
C VAL A 106 15.16 2.91 10.67
N ILE A 107 15.39 1.73 10.10
CA ILE A 107 15.33 1.50 8.66
C ILE A 107 13.99 0.84 8.39
N LEU A 108 13.21 1.41 7.48
CA LEU A 108 11.96 0.80 7.03
C LEU A 108 12.23 0.03 5.75
N ASP A 109 11.73 -1.20 5.69
CA ASP A 109 11.62 -1.90 4.42
C ASP A 109 10.73 -1.14 3.44
N ALA A 110 10.91 -1.37 2.14
CA ALA A 110 10.21 -0.64 1.08
C ALA A 110 8.68 -0.72 1.23
N ASP A 111 8.14 -1.89 1.57
CA ASP A 111 6.69 -2.06 1.76
C ASP A 111 6.19 -1.24 2.96
N LEU A 112 6.97 -1.18 4.03
CA LEU A 112 6.65 -0.42 5.23
C LEU A 112 6.79 1.09 5.00
N ALA A 113 7.79 1.52 4.23
CA ALA A 113 7.94 2.90 3.79
C ALA A 113 6.76 3.34 2.89
N GLY A 114 6.19 2.42 2.10
CA GLY A 114 4.97 2.65 1.34
C GLY A 114 3.75 2.92 2.25
N ILE A 115 3.62 2.17 3.35
CA ILE A 115 2.57 2.42 4.34
C ILE A 115 2.78 3.77 5.05
N LEU A 116 4.02 4.08 5.43
CA LEU A 116 4.36 5.40 5.96
C LEU A 116 3.91 6.51 5.00
N ALA A 117 4.23 6.37 3.72
CA ALA A 117 3.86 7.33 2.69
C ALA A 117 2.33 7.48 2.56
N HIS A 118 1.60 6.38 2.60
CA HIS A 118 0.14 6.34 2.54
C HIS A 118 -0.50 7.08 3.72
N GLU A 119 -0.10 6.72 4.94
CA GLU A 119 -0.70 7.18 6.19
C GLU A 119 -0.26 8.61 6.53
N ALA A 120 1.06 8.88 6.53
CA ALA A 120 1.59 10.14 7.04
C ALA A 120 1.30 11.34 6.13
N ILE A 121 1.29 11.12 4.80
CA ILE A 121 1.19 12.20 3.80
C ILE A 121 0.09 11.93 2.77
N GLY A 122 -0.04 10.71 2.28
CA GLY A 122 -0.93 10.36 1.17
C GLY A 122 -2.33 10.94 1.33
N HIS A 123 -3.05 10.53 2.38
CA HIS A 123 -4.38 11.06 2.69
C HIS A 123 -4.38 12.57 2.94
N THR A 124 -3.36 13.10 3.61
CA THR A 124 -3.31 14.54 3.91
C THR A 124 -3.30 15.40 2.63
N THR A 125 -2.93 14.82 1.49
CA THR A 125 -2.86 15.47 0.18
C THR A 125 -4.03 15.13 -0.76
N GLU A 126 -5.07 14.45 -0.27
CA GLU A 126 -6.36 14.34 -0.96
C GLU A 126 -7.10 15.68 -0.84
N ALA A 127 -7.44 16.33 -1.97
CA ALA A 127 -7.86 17.73 -1.93
C ALA A 127 -9.20 17.98 -1.19
N ASP A 128 -10.05 16.97 -1.06
CA ASP A 128 -11.27 17.02 -0.26
C ASP A 128 -10.93 17.10 1.24
N LEU A 129 -9.94 16.34 1.70
CA LEU A 129 -9.38 16.46 3.05
C LEU A 129 -8.65 17.78 3.25
N VAL A 130 -7.94 18.30 2.24
CA VAL A 130 -7.33 19.64 2.29
C VAL A 130 -8.39 20.73 2.45
N MET A 131 -9.46 20.69 1.66
CA MET A 131 -10.61 21.60 1.81
C MET A 131 -11.28 21.46 3.17
N GLY A 132 -11.24 20.26 3.76
CA GLY A 132 -11.71 19.95 5.11
C GLY A 132 -10.78 20.39 6.24
N GLY A 133 -9.58 20.91 5.94
CA GLY A 133 -8.62 21.40 6.93
C GLY A 133 -7.44 20.47 7.21
N SER A 134 -7.10 19.55 6.30
CA SER A 134 -5.85 18.79 6.37
C SER A 134 -4.63 19.72 6.49
N VAL A 135 -3.66 19.30 7.30
CA VAL A 135 -2.43 20.06 7.57
C VAL A 135 -1.67 20.43 6.30
N ALA A 136 -1.74 19.61 5.24
CA ALA A 136 -1.02 19.86 3.99
C ALA A 136 -1.44 21.17 3.28
N GLY A 137 -2.65 21.68 3.55
CA GLY A 137 -3.19 22.89 2.93
C GLY A 137 -2.31 24.13 3.07
N GLU A 138 -1.55 24.24 4.17
CA GLU A 138 -0.68 25.39 4.45
C GLU A 138 0.75 25.25 3.90
N TYR A 139 1.10 24.09 3.35
CA TYR A 139 2.48 23.72 2.99
C TYR A 139 2.74 23.63 1.49
N MET A 140 1.79 24.00 0.65
CA MET A 140 1.99 24.02 -0.81
C MET A 140 3.23 24.87 -1.17
N GLY A 141 4.18 24.28 -1.89
CA GLY A 141 5.45 24.90 -2.27
C GLY A 141 6.48 25.02 -1.14
N ARG A 142 6.30 24.30 -0.01
CA ARG A 142 7.22 24.31 1.13
C ARG A 142 7.89 22.96 1.32
N GLN A 143 9.04 22.98 1.99
CA GLN A 143 9.74 21.78 2.43
C GLN A 143 8.93 21.08 3.53
N VAL A 144 8.55 19.83 3.28
CA VAL A 144 7.77 18.98 4.19
C VAL A 144 8.50 17.69 4.56
N SER A 145 9.56 17.34 3.85
CA SER A 145 10.43 16.20 4.16
C SER A 145 11.89 16.45 3.73
N SER A 146 12.75 15.46 3.92
CA SER A 146 14.14 15.50 3.43
C SER A 146 14.18 15.68 1.91
N GLU A 147 15.21 16.37 1.41
CA GLU A 147 15.45 16.53 -0.04
C GLU A 147 15.64 15.20 -0.78
N LEU A 148 15.91 14.12 -0.04
CA LEU A 148 16.01 12.76 -0.58
C LEU A 148 14.65 12.15 -0.96
N VAL A 149 13.53 12.77 -0.59
CA VAL A 149 12.19 12.19 -0.74
C VAL A 149 11.47 12.81 -1.93
N THR A 150 11.16 11.98 -2.92
CA THR A 150 10.15 12.25 -3.94
C THR A 150 9.03 11.23 -3.80
N LEU A 151 7.80 11.72 -3.64
CA LEU A 151 6.59 10.92 -3.39
C LEU A 151 5.64 11.09 -4.56
N ILE A 152 5.27 9.98 -5.20
CA ILE A 152 4.43 9.98 -6.40
C ILE A 152 3.25 9.03 -6.19
N ASP A 153 2.05 9.48 -6.57
CA ASP A 153 0.90 8.61 -6.77
C ASP A 153 0.80 8.21 -8.25
N TYR A 154 1.27 7.01 -8.59
CA TYR A 154 1.29 6.52 -9.96
C TYR A 154 -0.09 6.05 -10.41
N ALA A 155 -0.47 6.42 -11.63
CA ALA A 155 -1.79 6.17 -12.17
C ALA A 155 -1.97 4.69 -12.57
N ASN A 156 -1.13 4.17 -13.46
CA ASN A 156 -1.39 2.87 -14.10
C ASN A 156 -0.16 2.04 -14.42
N SER A 157 0.99 2.64 -14.69
CA SER A 157 2.20 1.91 -15.04
C SER A 157 3.46 2.71 -14.67
N VAL A 158 4.53 1.99 -14.34
CA VAL A 158 5.85 2.53 -14.03
C VAL A 158 6.88 1.62 -14.68
N ASP A 159 7.88 2.20 -15.37
CA ASP A 159 8.96 1.48 -16.04
C ASP A 159 8.49 0.32 -16.95
N GLY A 160 7.38 0.54 -17.66
CA GLY A 160 6.81 -0.44 -18.59
C GLY A 160 6.08 -1.61 -17.91
N LYS A 161 5.88 -1.57 -16.59
CA LYS A 161 5.09 -2.54 -15.82
C LYS A 161 3.79 -1.92 -15.36
N THR A 162 2.71 -2.68 -15.42
CA THR A 162 1.41 -2.26 -14.85
C THR A 162 1.51 -2.19 -13.33
N CYS A 163 1.04 -1.09 -12.74
CA CYS A 163 0.99 -0.90 -11.30
C CYS A 163 0.00 -1.88 -10.65
N PRO A 164 0.13 -2.18 -9.34
CA PRO A 164 -0.80 -3.04 -8.63
C PRO A 164 -2.25 -2.56 -8.71
N VAL A 165 -2.53 -1.26 -8.58
CA VAL A 165 -3.89 -0.67 -8.66
C VAL A 165 -3.96 0.25 -9.88
N PRO A 166 -4.03 -0.30 -11.11
CA PRO A 166 -3.96 0.54 -12.29
C PRO A 166 -5.28 1.25 -12.53
N VAL A 167 -5.25 2.57 -12.59
CA VAL A 167 -6.39 3.42 -12.96
C VAL A 167 -6.01 4.20 -14.21
N TYR A 168 -6.73 3.94 -15.30
CA TYR A 168 -6.54 4.65 -16.58
C TYR A 168 -7.49 5.83 -16.71
N ILE A 169 -8.71 5.65 -16.21
CA ILE A 169 -9.78 6.64 -16.18
C ILE A 169 -10.44 6.50 -14.81
N ASP A 170 -10.58 7.61 -14.09
CA ASP A 170 -11.24 7.64 -12.79
C ASP A 170 -12.77 7.60 -12.91
N ASP A 171 -13.45 7.62 -11.78
CA ASP A 171 -14.90 7.37 -11.72
C ASP A 171 -15.73 8.59 -12.12
N GLU A 172 -15.09 9.73 -12.36
CA GLU A 172 -15.68 10.91 -12.99
C GLU A 172 -15.39 10.96 -14.49
N GLY A 173 -14.65 10.00 -15.04
CA GLY A 173 -14.30 9.91 -16.45
C GLY A 173 -13.09 10.77 -16.82
N THR A 174 -12.22 11.06 -15.86
CA THR A 174 -10.97 11.80 -16.04
C THR A 174 -9.83 10.82 -16.36
N PRO A 175 -9.07 11.01 -17.46
CA PRO A 175 -7.83 10.28 -17.68
C PRO A 175 -6.86 10.47 -16.50
N SER A 176 -6.33 9.36 -15.99
CA SER A 176 -5.45 9.34 -14.84
C SER A 176 -4.00 9.61 -15.24
N GLU A 177 -3.36 10.53 -14.52
CA GLU A 177 -1.94 10.89 -14.69
C GLU A 177 -1.20 10.72 -13.36
N ASP A 178 0.10 10.43 -13.44
CA ASP A 178 0.95 10.35 -12.25
C ASP A 178 0.96 11.70 -11.53
N THR A 179 0.73 11.67 -10.22
CA THR A 179 0.72 12.88 -9.39
C THR A 179 1.98 12.93 -8.55
N VAL A 180 2.88 13.86 -8.88
CA VAL A 180 4.07 14.14 -8.05
C VAL A 180 3.62 14.98 -6.86
N ILE A 181 3.41 14.32 -5.73
CA ILE A 181 2.90 14.94 -4.50
C ILE A 181 4.04 15.71 -3.83
N ILE A 182 5.16 15.04 -3.56
CA ILE A 182 6.39 15.67 -3.03
C ILE A 182 7.48 15.48 -4.06
N LYS A 183 8.27 16.51 -4.31
CA LYS A 183 9.48 16.44 -5.14
C LYS A 183 10.65 17.04 -4.40
N ASP A 184 11.72 16.26 -4.21
CA ASP A 184 12.93 16.69 -3.53
C ASP A 184 12.62 17.33 -2.15
N GLY A 185 11.67 16.71 -1.43
CA GLY A 185 11.18 17.13 -0.12
C GLY A 185 10.17 18.31 -0.09
N GLU A 186 9.87 18.93 -1.23
CA GLU A 186 8.90 20.03 -1.34
C GLU A 186 7.52 19.52 -1.79
N LEU A 187 6.45 19.95 -1.11
CA LEU A 187 5.07 19.62 -1.49
C LEU A 187 4.68 20.39 -2.77
N LYS A 188 4.39 19.66 -3.85
CA LYS A 188 4.14 20.22 -5.19
C LYS A 188 2.69 20.14 -5.65
N SER A 189 1.93 19.14 -5.20
CA SER A 189 0.56 18.92 -5.68
C SER A 189 -0.30 18.24 -4.62
N PHE A 190 -1.61 18.45 -4.74
CA PHE A 190 -2.62 17.58 -4.16
C PHE A 190 -3.16 16.63 -5.24
N MET A 191 -3.87 15.59 -4.80
CA MET A 191 -4.69 14.76 -5.68
C MET A 191 -6.06 15.40 -5.85
N HIS A 192 -6.58 15.40 -7.08
CA HIS A 192 -7.79 16.13 -7.45
C HIS A 192 -8.80 15.30 -8.23
N ASN A 193 -10.07 15.48 -7.89
CA ASN A 193 -11.21 15.25 -8.78
C ASN A 193 -11.55 16.52 -9.58
N LYS A 194 -12.59 16.50 -10.42
CA LYS A 194 -12.98 17.67 -11.25
C LYS A 194 -13.39 18.88 -10.42
N ASP A 195 -14.13 18.68 -9.33
CA ASP A 195 -14.63 19.79 -8.52
C ASP A 195 -13.53 20.50 -7.73
N SER A 196 -12.66 19.73 -7.05
CA SER A 196 -11.51 20.30 -6.36
C SER A 196 -10.52 20.92 -7.34
N ALA A 197 -10.25 20.30 -8.50
CA ALA A 197 -9.40 20.88 -9.54
C ALA A 197 -9.90 22.26 -9.98
N ARG A 198 -11.22 22.41 -10.17
CA ARG A 198 -11.82 23.71 -10.48
C ARG A 198 -11.62 24.73 -9.37
N LEU A 199 -11.78 24.33 -8.10
CA LEU A 199 -11.63 25.24 -6.96
C LEU A 199 -10.18 25.71 -6.75
N PHE A 200 -9.22 24.81 -6.94
CA PHE A 200 -7.79 25.09 -6.83
C PHE A 200 -7.17 25.65 -8.13
N GLU A 201 -7.99 25.94 -9.14
CA GLU A 201 -7.55 26.46 -10.44
C GLU A 201 -6.45 25.60 -11.10
N THR A 202 -6.55 24.28 -10.95
CA THR A 202 -5.62 23.28 -11.49
C THR A 202 -6.35 22.26 -12.37
N LYS A 203 -5.62 21.27 -12.87
CA LYS A 203 -6.18 20.16 -13.65
C LYS A 203 -6.57 19.00 -12.72
N PRO A 204 -7.64 18.26 -13.04
CA PRO A 204 -7.94 17.01 -12.34
C PRO A 204 -6.85 15.98 -12.62
N THR A 205 -6.50 15.16 -11.62
CA THR A 205 -5.38 14.21 -11.70
C THR A 205 -5.83 12.76 -11.93
N GLY A 206 -7.14 12.54 -11.96
CA GLY A 206 -7.74 11.22 -12.12
C GLY A 206 -7.74 10.41 -10.81
N ASN A 207 -8.06 11.06 -9.70
CA ASN A 207 -8.09 10.44 -8.37
C ASN A 207 -9.52 10.25 -7.82
N ALA A 208 -10.58 10.49 -8.59
CA ALA A 208 -11.95 10.25 -8.12
C ALA A 208 -12.28 8.74 -8.07
N ARG A 209 -12.15 8.17 -6.87
CA ARG A 209 -12.33 6.77 -6.41
C ARG A 209 -13.70 6.45 -5.81
N ALA A 210 -14.57 5.64 -6.42
CA ALA A 210 -15.74 5.04 -5.74
C ALA A 210 -15.47 3.57 -5.37
N TYR A 211 -15.99 3.13 -4.22
CA TYR A 211 -15.88 1.73 -3.78
C TYR A 211 -16.87 0.83 -4.54
N ALA A 212 -18.15 1.21 -4.56
CA ALA A 212 -19.19 0.57 -5.36
C ALA A 212 -19.86 1.54 -6.32
N PHE A 213 -20.63 1.02 -7.27
CA PHE A 213 -21.37 1.82 -8.26
C PHE A 213 -22.40 2.78 -7.64
N SER A 214 -22.83 2.51 -6.40
CA SER A 214 -23.80 3.30 -5.65
C SER A 214 -23.16 4.37 -4.76
N ASP A 215 -21.83 4.37 -4.63
CA ASP A 215 -21.12 5.30 -3.77
C ASP A 215 -20.71 6.54 -4.55
N GLU A 216 -20.64 7.67 -3.85
CA GLU A 216 -20.05 8.89 -4.39
C GLU A 216 -18.53 8.71 -4.53
N PRO A 217 -17.94 9.04 -5.69
CA PRO A 217 -16.49 9.05 -5.83
C PRO A 217 -15.83 10.06 -4.89
N LEU A 218 -14.79 9.64 -4.18
CA LEU A 218 -13.97 10.49 -3.31
C LEU A 218 -12.56 10.60 -3.87
N ILE A 219 -11.81 11.62 -3.47
CA ILE A 219 -10.42 11.76 -3.93
C ILE A 219 -9.59 10.71 -3.20
N ARG A 220 -9.03 9.75 -3.93
CA ARG A 220 -8.29 8.63 -3.35
C ARG A 220 -6.99 8.37 -4.10
N MET A 221 -5.96 8.01 -3.31
CA MET A 221 -4.70 7.45 -3.81
C MET A 221 -4.92 6.24 -4.73
N ARG A 222 -3.91 5.90 -5.53
CA ARG A 222 -3.85 4.73 -6.41
C ARG A 222 -2.65 3.85 -6.05
N ASN A 223 -1.44 4.30 -6.42
CA ASN A 223 -0.18 3.60 -6.19
C ASN A 223 0.83 4.61 -5.66
N THR A 224 0.72 4.93 -4.38
CA THR A 224 1.54 5.94 -3.72
C THR A 224 2.86 5.34 -3.24
N ALA A 225 3.97 5.85 -3.77
CA ALA A 225 5.30 5.31 -3.50
C ALA A 225 6.37 6.40 -3.44
N ILE A 226 7.37 6.17 -2.59
CA ILE A 226 8.59 6.97 -2.53
C ILE A 226 9.56 6.44 -3.59
N GLU A 227 10.13 7.34 -4.39
CA GLU A 227 11.12 6.96 -5.40
C GLU A 227 12.39 6.36 -4.76
N PRO A 228 13.06 5.42 -5.44
CA PRO A 228 14.26 4.79 -4.90
C PRO A 228 15.39 5.80 -4.72
N GLY A 229 16.05 5.73 -3.56
CA GLY A 229 17.28 6.46 -3.28
C GLY A 229 18.52 5.79 -3.91
N THR A 230 19.70 6.23 -3.46
CA THR A 230 20.99 5.71 -3.97
C THR A 230 21.73 4.80 -3.00
N ASN A 231 21.35 4.79 -1.72
CA ASN A 231 22.00 3.99 -0.70
C ASN A 231 21.56 2.53 -0.74
N THR A 232 22.49 1.62 -0.42
CA THR A 232 22.15 0.20 -0.21
C THR A 232 21.69 -0.04 1.22
N LEU A 233 20.98 -1.16 1.45
CA LEU A 233 20.55 -1.55 2.79
C LEU A 233 21.74 -1.74 3.74
N GLU A 234 22.84 -2.31 3.25
CA GLU A 234 24.05 -2.53 4.03
C GLU A 234 24.71 -1.22 4.46
N GLU A 235 24.72 -0.21 3.58
CA GLU A 235 25.22 1.13 3.92
C GLU A 235 24.35 1.79 4.99
N MET A 236 23.03 1.67 4.88
CA MET A 236 22.09 2.20 5.87
C MET A 236 22.27 1.51 7.23
N ILE A 237 22.38 0.17 7.24
CA ILE A 237 22.61 -0.60 8.48
C ILE A 237 23.95 -0.22 9.10
N ALA A 238 25.01 -0.09 8.30
CA ALA A 238 26.34 0.28 8.81
C ALA A 238 26.42 1.71 9.37
N ALA A 239 25.47 2.58 9.01
CA ALA A 239 25.40 3.95 9.50
C ALA A 239 24.66 4.09 10.85
N ILE A 240 24.00 3.02 11.34
CA ILE A 240 23.22 3.03 12.58
C ILE A 240 23.93 2.17 13.63
N ASP A 241 24.34 2.80 14.74
CA ASP A 241 25.01 2.10 15.85
C ASP A 241 24.03 1.25 16.69
N ASP A 242 22.81 1.75 16.93
CA ASP A 242 21.77 1.11 17.73
C ASP A 242 20.39 1.51 17.19
N GLY A 243 19.69 0.56 16.59
CA GLY A 243 18.42 0.80 15.94
C GLY A 243 17.75 -0.48 15.46
N TYR A 244 16.67 -0.33 14.68
CA TYR A 244 15.89 -1.45 14.18
C TYR A 244 15.74 -1.40 12.67
N TYR A 245 15.82 -2.56 12.02
CA TYR A 245 15.33 -2.74 10.66
C TYR A 245 13.94 -3.38 10.71
N LEU A 246 12.94 -2.63 10.26
CA LEU A 246 11.52 -2.96 10.37
C LEU A 246 11.01 -3.46 9.02
N MET A 247 10.70 -4.75 8.92
CA MET A 247 10.41 -5.40 7.63
C MET A 247 8.93 -5.58 7.32
N LYS A 248 8.11 -5.99 8.29
CA LYS A 248 6.69 -6.27 8.05
C LYS A 248 5.80 -5.53 9.03
N SER A 249 4.90 -4.69 8.52
CA SER A 249 3.81 -4.12 9.30
C SER A 249 2.79 -5.19 9.70
N SER A 250 2.04 -4.87 10.74
CA SER A 250 0.73 -5.43 11.02
C SER A 250 -0.34 -4.45 10.50
N ASN A 251 -0.95 -3.66 11.38
CA ASN A 251 -1.90 -2.61 11.04
C ASN A 251 -1.29 -1.21 11.26
N GLY A 252 -1.75 -0.23 10.49
CA GLY A 252 -1.41 1.20 10.62
C GLY A 252 -2.66 2.06 10.84
N GLN A 253 -2.46 3.27 11.37
CA GLN A 253 -3.48 4.30 11.51
C GLN A 253 -2.80 5.67 11.48
N ALA A 254 -3.27 6.58 10.61
CA ALA A 254 -2.99 8.01 10.69
C ALA A 254 -4.21 8.85 11.08
N ASP A 255 -3.94 10.01 11.66
CA ASP A 255 -4.92 11.07 11.82
C ASP A 255 -4.66 12.24 10.84
N SER A 256 -5.59 13.19 10.79
CA SER A 256 -5.51 14.35 9.91
C SER A 256 -4.46 15.40 10.33
N THR A 257 -3.73 15.15 11.43
CA THR A 257 -2.68 16.03 11.95
C THR A 257 -1.26 15.55 11.61
N SER A 258 -1.15 14.52 10.76
CA SER A 258 0.10 13.83 10.41
C SER A 258 0.72 13.03 11.56
N GLU A 259 -0.02 12.78 12.65
CA GLU A 259 0.36 11.74 13.59
C GLU A 259 -0.06 10.38 13.01
N PHE A 260 0.87 9.44 13.00
CA PHE A 260 0.61 8.08 12.54
C PHE A 260 1.27 7.07 13.47
N MET A 261 0.67 5.88 13.54
CA MET A 261 1.21 4.73 14.25
C MET A 261 1.03 3.49 13.41
N PHE A 262 2.01 2.59 13.42
CA PHE A 262 1.86 1.25 12.87
C PHE A 262 2.52 0.23 13.79
N GLY A 263 1.92 -0.96 13.88
CA GLY A 263 2.54 -2.09 14.55
C GLY A 263 3.49 -2.81 13.59
N VAL A 264 4.66 -3.23 14.06
CA VAL A 264 5.60 -4.05 13.27
C VAL A 264 5.63 -5.46 13.85
N HIS A 265 5.67 -6.47 12.99
CA HIS A 265 5.97 -7.82 13.41
C HIS A 265 7.43 -7.92 13.81
N GLY A 266 7.69 -8.18 15.09
CA GLY A 266 9.04 -8.41 15.60
C GLY A 266 9.71 -9.60 14.92
N LEU A 267 11.03 -9.49 14.77
CA LEU A 267 11.92 -10.60 14.40
C LEU A 267 12.44 -11.34 15.63
#